data_AF-A0A2N5VLP9-F1
#
_entry.id   AF-A0A2N5VLP9-F1
#
_cell.length_a   1.000
_cell.length_b   1.000
_cell.length_c   1.000
_cell.angle_alpha   90.00
_cell.angle_beta   90.00
_cell.angle_gamma   90.00
#
_symmetry.space_group_name_H-M   'P 1'
#
loop_
_entity.id
_entity.type
_entity.pdbx_description
1 polymer ?
#
loop_
_entity_poly.entity_id
_entity_poly.type
_entity_poly.pdbx_seq_one_letter_code
_entity_poly.pdbx_strand_id
1 'polypeptide(L)'
;MEPPRMGSDAHGTDKLARDTPSTIGGGAGPKKTKLFQHSVKFLGHWISQDGIRADNEKIAQILDWPAPRTPKGVKKFLGTVQWMKKFIWGLQKYMGTLTPLTSSKLDKQNFKWGAADDTAFNNIKKIMTSLPCLKNIDYKSTDPLWLFTDSSGLGLGEALFQGKEWKQASPIAYESHLMTSAERNYPVHKQELLAVFHALQKWKMFLIGMKVHMMTLPENLAWMAASEFLSDAAIQFKLGRVPPSELLTNSNLVAKRPGR
;
A
#
# COMPACT_ATOMS: atom_id res chain seq x y z
N MET A 1 -10.04 39.61 48.21
CA MET A 1 -8.88 39.56 47.31
C MET A 1 -9.33 38.85 46.04
N GLU A 2 -9.62 39.62 44.99
CA GLU A 2 -9.92 39.09 43.67
C GLU A 2 -8.63 38.56 43.00
N PRO A 3 -8.69 37.48 42.21
CA PRO A 3 -7.57 37.04 41.39
C PRO A 3 -7.36 37.96 40.17
N PRO A 4 -6.11 38.13 39.69
CA PRO A 4 -5.81 39.04 38.59
C PRO A 4 -6.28 38.47 37.25
N ARG A 5 -6.86 39.34 36.41
CA ARG A 5 -7.27 39.06 35.03
C ARG A 5 -6.03 38.79 34.18
N MET A 6 -5.89 37.59 33.63
CA MET A 6 -4.93 37.33 32.54
C MET A 6 -5.48 37.92 31.23
N GLY A 7 -4.74 38.86 30.67
CA GLY A 7 -4.96 39.43 29.34
C GLY A 7 -4.74 38.40 28.25
N SER A 8 -5.55 38.53 27.19
CA SER A 8 -5.55 37.72 25.98
C SER A 8 -4.43 38.14 25.02
N ASP A 9 -3.30 37.46 25.04
CA ASP A 9 -2.24 37.66 24.04
C ASP A 9 -2.22 36.52 23.01
N ALA A 10 -3.11 36.62 22.03
CA ALA A 10 -3.14 35.78 20.83
C ALA A 10 -2.12 36.26 19.75
N HIS A 11 -0.88 36.60 20.14
CA HIS A 11 0.15 37.14 19.23
C HIS A 11 1.42 36.28 19.10
N GLY A 12 1.46 35.09 19.71
CA GLY A 12 2.66 34.25 19.76
C GLY A 12 2.90 33.29 18.58
N THR A 13 1.88 32.96 17.77
CA THR A 13 1.98 31.86 16.79
C THR A 13 2.47 32.27 15.40
N ASP A 14 2.56 33.57 15.11
CA ASP A 14 2.87 34.09 13.76
C ASP A 14 4.37 34.35 13.53
N LYS A 15 5.19 34.36 14.58
CA LYS A 15 6.65 34.57 14.46
C LYS A 15 7.42 33.31 14.07
N LEU A 16 6.97 32.13 14.47
CA LEU A 16 7.75 30.90 14.24
C LEU A 16 7.76 30.42 12.78
N ALA A 17 6.81 30.89 11.96
CA ALA A 17 6.76 30.55 10.54
C ALA A 17 7.68 31.39 9.65
N ARG A 18 8.32 32.44 10.19
CA ARG A 18 9.08 33.43 9.41
C ARG A 18 10.60 33.24 9.45
N ASP A 19 11.13 32.46 10.38
CA ASP A 19 12.58 32.31 10.60
C ASP A 19 13.20 31.13 9.83
N THR A 20 12.83 30.93 8.57
CA THR A 20 13.57 30.03 7.66
C THR A 20 14.54 30.86 6.81
N PRO A 21 15.85 30.53 6.75
CA PRO A 21 16.81 31.23 5.90
C PRO A 21 16.39 31.15 4.42
N SER A 22 16.06 32.30 3.84
CA SER A 22 15.52 32.46 2.49
C SER A 22 16.60 32.34 1.40
N THR A 23 17.39 31.27 1.39
CA THR A 23 18.41 31.03 0.35
C THR A 23 17.84 30.29 -0.87
N ILE A 24 16.61 29.75 -0.78
CA ILE A 24 15.95 29.06 -1.89
C ILE A 24 14.51 29.61 -1.96
N GLY A 25 14.17 30.26 -3.08
CA GLY A 25 12.96 31.09 -3.27
C GLY A 25 11.62 30.34 -3.24
N GLY A 26 11.28 29.71 -2.12
CA GLY A 26 9.99 29.06 -1.86
C GLY A 26 9.50 29.36 -0.46
N GLY A 27 8.81 30.50 -0.27
CA GLY A 27 8.15 30.80 1.00
C GLY A 27 6.85 30.00 1.15
N ALA A 28 6.71 29.21 2.22
CA ALA A 28 5.45 28.57 2.58
C ALA A 28 4.49 29.61 3.17
N GLY A 29 3.41 29.91 2.46
CA GLY A 29 2.45 30.93 2.90
C GLY A 29 1.78 30.56 4.25
N PRO A 30 1.57 31.53 5.18
CA PRO A 30 1.08 31.26 6.53
C PRO A 30 -0.22 30.44 6.58
N LYS A 31 -1.14 30.65 5.62
CA LYS A 31 -2.43 29.92 5.52
C LYS A 31 -2.29 28.45 5.13
N LYS A 32 -1.18 28.08 4.47
CA LYS A 32 -0.90 26.69 4.04
C LYS A 32 -0.03 25.95 5.06
N THR A 33 0.60 26.68 5.97
CA THR A 33 1.48 26.15 7.02
C THR A 33 0.65 25.84 8.26
N LYS A 34 0.54 24.55 8.59
CA LYS A 34 -0.08 24.10 9.85
C LYS A 34 1.01 23.56 10.76
N LEU A 35 1.37 24.31 11.80
CA LEU A 35 2.40 23.94 12.76
C LEU A 35 1.77 23.39 14.05
N PHE A 36 2.54 22.58 14.80
CA PHE A 36 2.19 22.06 16.13
C PHE A 36 0.82 21.33 16.20
N GLN A 37 0.46 20.63 15.13
CA GLN A 37 -0.79 19.86 15.09
C GLN A 37 -0.55 18.40 15.50
N HIS A 38 -1.47 17.82 16.28
CA HIS A 38 -1.47 16.39 16.58
C HIS A 38 -1.87 15.52 15.38
N SER A 39 -2.56 16.11 14.40
CA SER A 39 -2.98 15.46 13.15
C SER A 39 -2.95 16.47 12.00
N VAL A 40 -2.45 16.04 10.84
CA VAL A 40 -2.33 16.90 9.65
C VAL A 40 -2.77 16.16 8.39
N LYS A 41 -3.52 16.85 7.52
CA LYS A 41 -3.86 16.36 6.18
C LYS A 41 -2.69 16.63 5.25
N PHE A 42 -2.04 15.57 4.75
CA PHE A 42 -0.90 15.64 3.85
C PHE A 42 -1.07 14.66 2.69
N LEU A 43 -0.90 15.14 1.44
CA LEU A 43 -1.10 14.36 0.21
C LEU A 43 -2.39 13.51 0.22
N GLY A 44 -3.50 14.08 0.71
CA GLY A 44 -4.79 13.37 0.73
C GLY A 44 -4.90 12.25 1.76
N HIS A 45 -4.08 12.27 2.82
CA HIS A 45 -4.17 11.36 3.96
C HIS A 45 -4.04 12.12 5.28
N TRP A 46 -4.59 11.57 6.35
CA TRP A 46 -4.44 12.10 7.70
C TRP A 46 -3.27 11.42 8.39
N ILE A 47 -2.27 12.21 8.80
CA ILE A 47 -1.08 11.72 9.51
C ILE A 47 -1.17 12.19 10.96
N SER A 48 -1.00 11.28 11.89
CA SER A 48 -1.04 11.52 13.34
C SER A 48 -0.05 10.61 14.06
N GLN A 49 0.06 10.75 15.38
CA GLN A 49 0.83 9.82 16.21
C GLN A 49 0.32 8.37 16.11
N ASP A 50 -0.99 8.19 15.87
CA ASP A 50 -1.57 6.87 15.66
C ASP A 50 -1.20 6.24 14.31
N GLY A 51 -0.63 7.02 13.39
CA GLY A 51 -0.29 6.60 12.04
C GLY A 51 -1.05 7.35 10.95
N ILE A 52 -1.20 6.69 9.80
CA ILE A 52 -1.74 7.24 8.57
C ILE A 52 -3.14 6.67 8.35
N ARG A 53 -4.13 7.56 8.21
CA ARG A 53 -5.51 7.23 7.88
C ARG A 53 -5.88 7.74 6.50
N ALA A 54 -6.76 6.99 5.85
CA ALA A 54 -7.41 7.38 4.62
C ALA A 54 -8.26 8.66 4.82
N ASP A 55 -8.42 9.44 3.75
CA ASP A 55 -9.26 10.64 3.78
C ASP A 55 -10.74 10.25 3.68
N ASN A 56 -11.52 10.65 4.68
CA ASN A 56 -12.96 10.36 4.75
C ASN A 56 -13.73 10.92 3.56
N GLU A 57 -13.29 12.05 2.98
CA GLU A 57 -13.90 12.60 1.76
C GLU A 57 -13.73 11.65 0.57
N LYS A 58 -12.56 11.00 0.46
CA LYS A 58 -12.29 10.02 -0.59
C LYS A 58 -13.02 8.70 -0.36
N ILE A 59 -13.14 8.28 0.89
CA ILE A 59 -13.96 7.13 1.27
C ILE A 59 -15.43 7.39 0.88
N ALA A 60 -16.00 8.52 1.31
CA ALA A 60 -17.37 8.90 0.98
C ALA A 60 -17.59 8.96 -0.54
N GLN A 61 -16.67 9.57 -1.29
CA GLN A 61 -16.72 9.59 -2.75
C GLN A 61 -16.83 8.20 -3.37
N ILE A 62 -16.10 7.20 -2.84
CA ILE A 62 -16.15 5.82 -3.34
C ILE A 62 -17.45 5.12 -2.90
N LEU A 63 -17.91 5.37 -1.66
CA LEU A 63 -19.14 4.80 -1.12
C LEU A 63 -20.41 5.33 -1.82
N ASP A 64 -20.41 6.58 -2.24
CA ASP A 64 -21.55 7.18 -2.95
C ASP A 64 -21.47 6.96 -4.46
N TRP A 65 -20.41 6.31 -4.94
CA TRP A 65 -20.22 6.09 -6.37
C TRP A 65 -21.34 5.19 -6.93
N PRO A 66 -22.06 5.63 -7.99
CA PRO A 66 -23.09 4.81 -8.62
C PRO A 66 -22.45 3.72 -9.50
N ALA A 67 -23.14 2.59 -9.68
CA ALA A 67 -22.66 1.53 -10.57
C ALA A 67 -22.31 2.08 -11.97
N PRO A 68 -21.05 1.95 -12.43
CA PRO A 68 -20.63 2.52 -13.69
C PRO A 68 -21.37 1.91 -14.88
N ARG A 69 -21.85 2.77 -15.78
CA ARG A 69 -22.53 2.35 -17.03
C ARG A 69 -21.69 2.54 -18.29
N THR A 70 -20.42 2.91 -18.13
CA THR A 70 -19.49 3.16 -19.24
C THR A 70 -18.06 2.75 -18.87
N PRO A 71 -17.23 2.38 -19.85
CA PRO A 71 -15.80 2.09 -19.63
C PRO A 71 -15.05 3.24 -18.96
N LYS A 72 -15.35 4.48 -19.34
CA LYS A 72 -14.78 5.69 -18.72
C LYS A 72 -15.15 5.81 -17.24
N GLY A 73 -16.40 5.47 -16.90
CA GLY A 73 -16.88 5.44 -15.52
C GLY A 73 -16.13 4.42 -14.66
N VAL A 74 -15.94 3.20 -15.18
CA VAL A 74 -15.15 2.16 -14.50
C VAL A 74 -13.71 2.62 -14.30
N LYS A 75 -13.08 3.17 -15.36
CA LYS A 75 -11.70 3.67 -15.28
C LYS A 75 -11.52 4.76 -14.22
N LYS A 76 -12.48 5.70 -14.12
CA LYS A 76 -12.45 6.77 -13.12
C LYS A 76 -12.63 6.21 -11.69
N PHE A 77 -13.55 5.25 -11.52
CA PHE A 77 -13.74 4.56 -10.24
C PHE A 77 -12.45 3.83 -9.82
N LEU A 78 -11.92 2.96 -10.68
CA LEU A 78 -10.69 2.19 -10.39
C LEU A 78 -9.48 3.09 -10.15
N GLY A 79 -9.34 4.20 -10.88
CA GLY A 79 -8.27 5.18 -10.62
C GLY A 79 -8.37 5.78 -9.22
N THR A 80 -9.59 6.02 -8.73
CA THR A 80 -9.82 6.55 -7.37
C THR A 80 -9.57 5.47 -6.31
N VAL A 81 -9.98 4.23 -6.56
CA VAL A 81 -9.72 3.08 -5.67
C VAL A 81 -8.21 2.77 -5.60
N GLN A 82 -7.49 2.88 -6.72
CA GLN A 82 -6.05 2.66 -6.79
C GLN A 82 -5.27 3.67 -5.91
N TRP A 83 -5.78 4.88 -5.74
CA TRP A 83 -5.21 5.86 -4.79
C TRP A 83 -5.26 5.36 -3.34
N MET A 84 -6.28 4.57 -3.01
CA MET A 84 -6.55 4.02 -1.68
C MET A 84 -5.93 2.64 -1.44
N LYS A 85 -5.31 2.03 -2.46
CA LYS A 85 -4.82 0.64 -2.40
C LYS A 85 -3.90 0.34 -1.23
N LYS A 86 -3.14 1.33 -0.75
CA LYS A 86 -2.22 1.14 0.38
C LYS A 86 -2.90 0.78 1.71
N PHE A 87 -4.22 0.95 1.80
CA PHE A 87 -5.05 0.58 2.94
C PHE A 87 -5.81 -0.74 2.74
N ILE A 88 -5.70 -1.37 1.56
CA ILE A 88 -6.60 -2.44 1.14
C ILE A 88 -5.81 -3.71 0.85
N TRP A 89 -6.06 -4.74 1.66
CA TRP A 89 -5.57 -6.08 1.38
C TRP A 89 -6.37 -6.75 0.26
N GLY A 90 -5.68 -7.44 -0.65
CA GLY A 90 -6.32 -8.30 -1.65
C GLY A 90 -7.09 -7.56 -2.74
N LEU A 91 -6.84 -6.26 -2.95
CA LEU A 91 -7.58 -5.44 -3.92
C LEU A 91 -7.45 -5.96 -5.35
N GLN A 92 -6.34 -6.61 -5.68
CA GLN A 92 -6.06 -7.17 -7.01
C GLN A 92 -7.16 -8.15 -7.48
N LYS A 93 -7.81 -8.86 -6.55
CA LYS A 93 -8.87 -9.84 -6.85
C LYS A 93 -10.08 -9.16 -7.49
N TYR A 94 -10.47 -7.99 -6.98
CA TYR A 94 -11.62 -7.23 -7.48
C TYR A 94 -11.25 -6.35 -8.67
N MET A 95 -10.04 -5.75 -8.64
CA MET A 95 -9.55 -4.97 -9.76
C MET A 95 -9.37 -5.81 -11.02
N GLY A 96 -8.95 -7.07 -10.89
CA GLY A 96 -8.79 -7.99 -12.02
C GLY A 96 -10.10 -8.23 -12.76
N THR A 97 -11.23 -8.26 -12.05
CA THR A 97 -12.57 -8.37 -12.64
C THR A 97 -12.99 -7.11 -13.40
N LEU A 98 -12.73 -5.93 -12.83
CA LEU A 98 -13.22 -4.66 -13.38
C LEU A 98 -12.30 -4.03 -14.43
N THR A 99 -10.99 -4.29 -14.40
CA THR A 99 -10.01 -3.70 -15.33
C THR A 99 -10.31 -4.02 -16.81
N PRO A 100 -10.74 -5.23 -17.20
CA PRO A 100 -11.15 -5.52 -18.58
C PRO A 100 -12.20 -4.54 -19.12
N LEU A 101 -13.12 -4.07 -18.27
CA LEU A 101 -14.16 -3.10 -18.62
C LEU A 101 -13.64 -1.69 -18.90
N THR A 102 -12.35 -1.41 -18.66
CA THR A 102 -11.73 -0.09 -18.90
C THR A 102 -11.07 0.04 -20.28
N SER A 103 -11.08 -1.03 -21.08
CA SER A 103 -10.44 -1.06 -22.41
C SER A 103 -10.96 0.05 -23.31
N SER A 104 -10.04 0.75 -23.99
CA SER A 104 -10.40 1.76 -24.98
C SER A 104 -11.07 1.18 -26.22
N LYS A 105 -10.95 -0.14 -26.44
CA LYS A 105 -11.61 -0.88 -27.52
C LYS A 105 -13.07 -1.22 -27.20
N LEU A 106 -13.48 -1.11 -25.93
CA LEU A 106 -14.88 -1.23 -25.53
C LEU A 106 -15.57 0.11 -25.77
N ASP A 107 -16.51 0.11 -26.71
CA ASP A 107 -17.43 1.22 -26.88
C ASP A 107 -18.61 1.10 -25.89
N LYS A 108 -19.50 2.09 -25.91
CA LYS A 108 -20.67 2.10 -25.03
C LYS A 108 -21.67 0.99 -25.38
N GLN A 109 -21.70 0.52 -26.63
CA GLN A 109 -22.66 -0.47 -27.10
C GLN A 109 -22.28 -1.90 -26.67
N ASN A 110 -20.98 -2.19 -26.58
CA ASN A 110 -20.45 -3.48 -26.16
C ASN A 110 -20.16 -3.58 -24.66
N PHE A 111 -20.37 -2.49 -23.90
CA PHE A 111 -20.22 -2.48 -22.45
C PHE A 111 -21.33 -3.31 -21.79
N LYS A 112 -20.94 -4.42 -21.16
CA LYS A 112 -21.83 -5.27 -20.37
C LYS A 112 -21.38 -5.25 -18.92
N TRP A 113 -22.28 -4.86 -18.04
CA TRP A 113 -22.10 -4.94 -16.58
C TRP A 113 -22.79 -6.20 -16.08
N GLY A 114 -22.02 -7.18 -15.63
CA GLY A 114 -22.51 -8.46 -15.15
C GLY A 114 -22.57 -8.56 -13.63
N ALA A 115 -23.10 -9.69 -13.14
CA ALA A 115 -23.19 -9.97 -11.71
C ALA A 115 -21.82 -10.04 -11.02
N ALA A 116 -20.79 -10.54 -11.72
CA ALA A 116 -19.42 -10.58 -11.20
C ALA A 116 -18.84 -9.16 -11.00
N ASP A 117 -19.12 -8.24 -11.93
CA ASP A 117 -18.68 -6.85 -11.87
C ASP A 117 -19.36 -6.12 -10.72
N ASP A 118 -20.67 -6.32 -10.57
CA ASP A 118 -21.45 -5.76 -9.47
C ASP A 118 -20.96 -6.26 -8.11
N THR A 119 -20.68 -7.56 -8.02
CA THR A 119 -20.11 -8.18 -6.82
C THR A 119 -18.73 -7.60 -6.50
N ALA A 120 -17.85 -7.46 -7.48
CA ALA A 120 -16.53 -6.86 -7.29
C ALA A 120 -16.62 -5.39 -6.86
N PHE A 121 -17.49 -4.62 -7.50
CA PHE A 121 -17.76 -3.22 -7.18
C PHE A 121 -18.25 -3.04 -5.75
N ASN A 122 -19.26 -3.82 -5.34
CA ASN A 122 -19.83 -3.74 -4.00
C ASN A 122 -18.86 -4.24 -2.93
N ASN A 123 -18.04 -5.26 -3.22
CA ASN A 123 -16.98 -5.70 -2.31
C ASN A 123 -15.93 -4.61 -2.08
N ILE A 124 -15.49 -3.91 -3.13
CA ILE A 124 -14.58 -2.76 -2.98
C ILE A 124 -15.22 -1.72 -2.06
N LYS A 125 -16.48 -1.34 -2.29
CA LYS A 125 -17.19 -0.37 -1.44
C LYS A 125 -17.28 -0.84 0.00
N LYS A 126 -17.60 -2.12 0.24
CA LYS A 126 -17.64 -2.71 1.58
C LYS A 126 -16.29 -2.59 2.29
N ILE A 127 -15.18 -2.88 1.61
CA ILE A 127 -13.85 -2.77 2.22
C ILE A 127 -13.51 -1.33 2.62
N MET A 128 -13.98 -0.32 1.86
CA MET A 128 -13.77 1.09 2.20
C MET A 128 -14.36 1.49 3.56
N THR A 129 -15.34 0.75 4.07
CA THR A 129 -15.97 1.03 5.38
C THR A 129 -15.10 0.61 6.56
N SER A 130 -14.10 -0.25 6.34
CA SER A 130 -13.28 -0.85 7.39
C SER A 130 -11.78 -0.71 7.11
N LEU A 131 -11.36 0.42 6.52
CA LEU A 131 -9.95 0.67 6.23
C LEU A 131 -9.15 0.82 7.54
N PRO A 132 -8.00 0.14 7.67
CA PRO A 132 -7.17 0.24 8.87
C PRO A 132 -6.44 1.58 8.95
N CYS A 133 -6.01 1.93 10.16
CA CYS A 133 -4.99 2.95 10.37
C CYS A 133 -3.61 2.30 10.17
N LEU A 134 -2.83 2.78 9.21
CA LEU A 134 -1.50 2.25 8.94
C LEU A 134 -0.49 2.85 9.92
N LYS A 135 0.37 2.05 10.53
CA LYS A 135 1.46 2.53 11.38
C LYS A 135 2.68 2.90 10.54
N ASN A 136 3.48 3.83 11.06
CA ASN A 136 4.83 4.04 10.57
C ASN A 136 5.72 2.91 11.08
N ILE A 137 6.79 2.60 10.34
CA ILE A 137 7.79 1.64 10.79
C ILE A 137 8.55 2.24 11.96
N ASP A 138 8.64 1.48 13.04
CA ASP A 138 9.52 1.77 14.15
C ASP A 138 10.85 1.05 13.96
N TYR A 139 11.83 1.75 13.39
CA TYR A 139 13.19 1.23 13.18
C TYR A 139 13.98 1.05 14.47
N LYS A 140 13.50 1.56 15.62
CA LYS A 140 14.15 1.38 16.93
C LYS A 140 13.67 0.12 17.62
N SER A 141 12.52 -0.42 17.22
CA SER A 141 11.98 -1.67 17.77
C SER A 141 12.78 -2.88 17.30
N THR A 142 12.93 -3.87 18.18
CA THR A 142 13.48 -5.19 17.85
C THR A 142 12.46 -6.10 17.17
N ASP A 143 11.19 -5.65 17.07
CA ASP A 143 10.12 -6.44 16.46
C ASP A 143 10.37 -6.64 14.96
N PRO A 144 10.15 -7.87 14.44
CA PRO A 144 10.31 -8.15 13.03
C PRO A 144 9.20 -7.50 12.19
N LEU A 145 9.53 -7.29 10.92
CA LEU A 145 8.54 -7.06 9.87
C LEU A 145 7.97 -8.41 9.41
N TRP A 146 6.66 -8.44 9.16
CA TRP A 146 5.97 -9.58 8.57
C TRP A 146 5.50 -9.21 7.17
N LEU A 147 6.05 -9.90 6.18
CA LEU A 147 5.78 -9.68 4.77
C LEU A 147 4.89 -10.81 4.25
N PHE A 148 3.65 -10.49 3.91
CA PHE A 148 2.70 -11.42 3.30
C PHE A 148 2.62 -11.19 1.81
N THR A 149 2.61 -12.29 1.05
CA THR A 149 2.43 -12.26 -0.40
C THR A 149 1.43 -13.32 -0.82
N ASP A 150 0.57 -12.97 -1.78
CA ASP A 150 -0.46 -13.83 -2.37
C ASP A 150 -0.53 -13.56 -3.88
N SER A 151 -0.74 -14.58 -4.70
CA SER A 151 -1.04 -14.41 -6.11
C SER A 151 -2.41 -15.02 -6.44
N SER A 152 -3.19 -14.35 -7.29
CA SER A 152 -4.56 -14.77 -7.59
C SER A 152 -4.81 -15.07 -9.07
N GLY A 153 -3.77 -15.42 -9.84
CA GLY A 153 -3.82 -15.60 -11.29
C GLY A 153 -4.00 -14.33 -12.12
N LEU A 154 -4.63 -13.30 -11.54
CA LEU A 154 -4.87 -11.99 -12.15
C LEU A 154 -3.92 -10.90 -11.62
N GLY A 155 -3.39 -11.09 -10.42
CA GLY A 155 -2.60 -10.08 -9.74
C GLY A 155 -1.87 -10.59 -8.53
N LEU A 156 -1.04 -9.69 -7.99
CA LEU A 156 -0.20 -9.85 -6.81
C LEU A 156 -0.82 -9.04 -5.66
N GLY A 157 -0.90 -9.64 -4.49
CA GLY A 157 -1.31 -8.98 -3.25
C GLY A 157 -0.20 -9.06 -2.22
N GLU A 158 0.11 -7.93 -1.59
CA GLU A 158 1.23 -7.81 -0.66
C GLU A 158 0.81 -7.01 0.57
N ALA A 159 1.29 -7.42 1.74
CA ALA A 159 1.05 -6.70 2.98
C ALA A 159 2.28 -6.73 3.87
N LEU A 160 2.57 -5.59 4.47
CA LEU A 160 3.66 -5.40 5.42
C LEU A 160 3.09 -5.06 6.78
N PHE A 161 3.52 -5.78 7.80
CA PHE A 161 3.16 -5.54 9.20
C PHE A 161 4.42 -5.45 10.06
N GLN A 162 4.32 -4.85 11.23
CA GLN A 162 5.38 -4.85 12.24
C GLN A 162 4.84 -5.26 13.60
N GLY A 163 5.56 -6.15 14.29
CA GLY A 163 5.25 -6.55 15.65
C GLY A 163 5.88 -7.88 16.04
N LYS A 164 5.88 -8.20 17.34
CA LYS A 164 6.45 -9.45 17.86
C LYS A 164 5.86 -10.72 17.23
N GLU A 165 4.55 -10.72 16.98
CA GLU A 165 3.81 -11.82 16.36
C GLU A 165 2.90 -11.31 15.24
N TRP A 166 2.80 -12.05 14.14
CA TRP A 166 2.06 -11.59 12.96
C TRP A 166 0.57 -11.33 13.23
N LYS A 167 -0.07 -12.10 14.14
CA LYS A 167 -1.50 -11.97 14.47
C LYS A 167 -1.83 -10.66 15.20
N GLN A 168 -0.86 -10.07 15.86
CA GLN A 168 -0.99 -8.83 16.63
C GLN A 168 -0.20 -7.67 16.01
N ALA A 169 0.51 -7.95 14.91
CA ALA A 169 1.34 -6.98 14.23
C ALA A 169 0.47 -5.87 13.63
N SER A 170 0.95 -4.64 13.73
CA SER A 170 0.26 -3.48 13.18
C SER A 170 0.50 -3.38 11.67
N PRO A 171 -0.53 -3.03 10.87
CA PRO A 171 -0.38 -2.88 9.44
C PRO A 171 0.45 -1.65 9.11
N ILE A 172 1.46 -1.82 8.26
CA ILE A 172 2.33 -0.73 7.77
C ILE A 172 1.88 -0.29 6.39
N ALA A 173 1.68 -1.25 5.49
CA ALA A 173 1.25 -0.96 4.12
C ALA A 173 0.64 -2.19 3.48
N TYR A 174 -0.30 -1.95 2.56
CA TYR A 174 -0.77 -2.94 1.60
C TYR A 174 -0.31 -2.54 0.19
N GLU A 175 -0.18 -3.51 -0.69
CA GLU A 175 0.05 -3.27 -2.11
C GLU A 175 -0.73 -4.31 -2.92
N SER A 176 -1.19 -3.88 -4.10
CA SER A 176 -1.95 -4.71 -5.01
C SER A 176 -1.61 -4.31 -6.43
N HIS A 177 -1.21 -5.30 -7.22
CA HIS A 177 -0.75 -5.11 -8.58
C HIS A 177 -1.45 -6.10 -9.51
N LEU A 178 -1.88 -5.65 -10.69
CA LEU A 178 -2.40 -6.57 -11.70
C LEU A 178 -1.26 -7.06 -12.58
N MET A 179 -1.21 -8.37 -12.81
CA MET A 179 -0.23 -8.95 -13.70
C MET A 179 -0.49 -8.53 -15.14
N THR A 180 0.59 -8.28 -15.87
CA THR A 180 0.60 -8.17 -17.33
C THR A 180 0.17 -9.48 -17.98
N SER A 181 -0.21 -9.43 -19.25
CA SER A 181 -0.56 -10.64 -20.00
C SER A 181 0.57 -11.68 -20.04
N ALA A 182 1.84 -11.25 -20.04
CA ALA A 182 2.97 -12.18 -20.03
C ALA A 182 3.12 -12.87 -18.66
N GLU A 183 3.00 -12.12 -17.56
CA GLU A 183 3.11 -12.66 -16.20
C GLU A 183 1.98 -13.62 -15.85
N ARG A 184 0.77 -13.38 -16.37
CA ARG A 184 -0.38 -14.29 -16.20
C ARG A 184 -0.15 -15.67 -16.82
N ASN A 185 0.75 -15.78 -17.79
CA ASN A 185 1.11 -17.05 -18.41
C ASN A 185 2.18 -17.82 -17.63
N TYR A 186 2.74 -17.23 -16.56
CA TYR A 186 3.67 -17.95 -15.70
C TYR A 186 2.96 -19.08 -14.96
N PRO A 187 3.64 -20.22 -14.70
CA PRO A 187 3.15 -21.22 -13.77
C PRO A 187 2.86 -20.61 -12.39
N VAL A 188 1.91 -21.18 -11.64
CA VAL A 188 1.46 -20.67 -10.33
C VAL A 188 2.64 -20.39 -9.38
N HIS A 189 3.58 -21.32 -9.25
CA HIS A 189 4.76 -21.13 -8.40
C HIS A 189 5.62 -19.90 -8.81
N LYS A 190 5.73 -19.59 -10.11
CA LYS A 190 6.43 -18.39 -10.59
C LYS A 190 5.61 -17.12 -10.38
N GLN A 191 4.29 -17.20 -10.37
CA GLN A 191 3.41 -16.07 -10.06
C GLN A 191 3.49 -15.68 -8.58
N GLU A 192 3.45 -16.67 -7.70
CA GLU A 192 3.66 -16.45 -6.26
C GLU A 192 5.03 -15.84 -5.98
N LEU A 193 6.05 -16.34 -6.67
CA LEU A 193 7.39 -15.80 -6.55
C LEU A 193 7.52 -14.37 -7.07
N LEU A 194 6.79 -14.06 -8.13
CA LEU A 194 6.69 -12.69 -8.62
C LEU A 194 6.06 -11.76 -7.56
N ALA A 195 5.14 -12.25 -6.73
CA ALA A 195 4.59 -11.47 -5.62
C ALA A 195 5.66 -11.20 -4.55
N VAL A 196 6.44 -12.21 -4.16
CA VAL A 196 7.61 -12.05 -3.27
C VAL A 196 8.56 -10.99 -3.81
N PHE A 197 8.90 -11.12 -5.10
CA PHE A 197 9.80 -10.22 -5.78
C PHE A 197 9.34 -8.77 -5.76
N HIS A 198 8.10 -8.55 -6.19
CA HIS A 198 7.52 -7.24 -6.29
C HIS A 198 7.44 -6.58 -4.90
N ALA A 199 7.11 -7.34 -3.86
CA ALA A 199 7.07 -6.83 -2.49
C ALA A 199 8.46 -6.42 -1.97
N LEU A 200 9.49 -7.22 -2.21
CA LEU A 200 10.87 -6.91 -1.82
C LEU A 200 11.38 -5.65 -2.52
N GLN A 201 11.10 -5.48 -3.81
CA GLN A 201 11.46 -4.26 -4.53
C GLN A 201 10.67 -3.06 -4.03
N LYS A 202 9.35 -3.21 -3.87
CA LYS A 202 8.43 -2.15 -3.44
C LYS A 202 8.83 -1.57 -2.09
N TRP A 203 9.24 -2.43 -1.16
CA TRP A 203 9.54 -2.05 0.22
C TRP A 203 11.03 -2.16 0.56
N LYS A 204 11.93 -2.18 -0.42
CA LYS A 204 13.39 -2.25 -0.19
C LYS A 204 13.87 -1.31 0.92
N MET A 205 13.44 -0.05 0.87
CA MET A 205 13.82 0.97 1.86
C MET A 205 13.30 0.69 3.28
N PHE A 206 12.20 -0.03 3.42
CA PHE A 206 11.61 -0.41 4.70
C PHE A 206 12.27 -1.66 5.30
N LEU A 207 12.75 -2.56 4.43
CA LEU A 207 13.29 -3.85 4.85
C LEU A 207 14.77 -3.79 5.25
N ILE A 208 15.52 -2.80 4.76
CA ILE A 208 16.95 -2.63 5.07
C ILE A 208 17.13 -2.42 6.59
N GLY A 209 18.01 -3.22 7.20
CA GLY A 209 18.35 -3.15 8.62
C GLY A 209 17.32 -3.78 9.57
N MET A 210 16.21 -4.31 9.05
CA MET A 210 15.16 -4.92 9.85
C MET A 210 15.19 -6.45 9.79
N LYS A 211 14.71 -7.11 10.84
CA LYS A 211 14.39 -8.55 10.79
C LYS A 211 13.11 -8.77 9.99
N VAL A 212 13.12 -9.67 9.01
CA VAL A 212 11.98 -9.87 8.10
C VAL A 212 11.52 -11.32 8.12
N HIS A 213 10.24 -11.50 8.42
CA HIS A 213 9.55 -12.78 8.33
C HIS A 213 8.62 -12.78 7.12
N MET A 214 8.92 -13.65 6.15
CA MET A 214 8.10 -13.77 4.95
C MET A 214 7.07 -14.88 5.11
N MET A 215 5.82 -14.57 4.79
CA MET A 215 4.69 -15.48 4.80
C MET A 215 4.25 -15.71 3.36
N THR A 216 4.52 -16.92 2.86
CA THR A 216 4.19 -17.35 1.49
C THR A 216 3.76 -18.82 1.50
N LEU A 217 3.27 -19.32 0.37
CA LEU A 217 2.85 -20.70 0.21
C LEU A 217 4.01 -21.71 0.40
N PRO A 218 3.72 -22.94 0.87
CA PRO A 218 4.75 -23.94 1.18
C PRO A 218 5.65 -24.33 0.00
N GLU A 219 5.13 -24.38 -1.24
CA GLU A 219 5.97 -24.69 -2.42
C GLU A 219 7.06 -23.65 -2.66
N ASN A 220 6.78 -22.37 -2.43
CA ASN A 220 7.75 -21.29 -2.63
C ASN A 220 8.86 -21.34 -1.58
N LEU A 221 8.50 -21.73 -0.35
CA LEU A 221 9.45 -21.87 0.75
C LEU A 221 10.53 -22.93 0.44
N ALA A 222 10.12 -24.07 -0.12
CA ALA A 222 11.05 -25.14 -0.49
C ALA A 222 12.01 -24.68 -1.60
N TRP A 223 11.50 -23.94 -2.59
CA TRP A 223 12.28 -23.48 -3.72
C TRP A 223 13.21 -22.30 -3.36
N MET A 224 12.78 -21.38 -2.50
CA MET A 224 13.64 -20.33 -1.95
C MET A 224 14.76 -20.91 -1.08
N ALA A 225 14.46 -21.94 -0.28
CA ALA A 225 15.46 -22.62 0.55
C ALA A 225 16.51 -23.37 -0.28
N ALA A 226 16.16 -23.82 -1.49
CA ALA A 226 17.06 -24.53 -2.40
C ALA A 226 18.08 -23.62 -3.13
N SER A 227 18.11 -22.30 -2.86
CA SER A 227 18.98 -21.31 -3.53
C SER A 227 18.77 -21.15 -5.05
N GLU A 228 17.86 -21.93 -5.66
CA GLU A 228 17.47 -21.80 -7.07
C GLU A 228 16.77 -20.45 -7.37
N PHE A 229 16.20 -19.81 -6.34
CA PHE A 229 15.60 -18.47 -6.38
C PHE A 229 16.44 -17.41 -7.05
N LEU A 230 17.73 -17.45 -6.78
CA LEU A 230 18.67 -16.45 -7.25
C LEU A 230 19.20 -16.78 -8.65
N SER A 231 18.95 -17.99 -9.14
CA SER A 231 19.47 -18.49 -10.41
C SER A 231 18.48 -18.38 -11.59
N ASP A 232 17.19 -18.17 -11.32
CA ASP A 232 16.18 -18.07 -12.40
C ASP A 232 16.36 -16.80 -13.23
N ALA A 233 16.59 -16.99 -14.53
CA ALA A 233 16.92 -15.94 -15.48
C ALA A 233 15.78 -14.91 -15.67
N ALA A 234 14.51 -15.30 -15.53
CA ALA A 234 13.38 -14.38 -15.63
C ALA A 234 13.34 -13.43 -14.42
N ILE A 235 13.78 -13.91 -13.25
CA ILE A 235 13.92 -13.12 -12.03
C ILE A 235 15.12 -12.18 -12.15
N GLN A 236 16.27 -12.69 -12.61
CA GLN A 236 17.48 -11.89 -12.82
C GLN A 236 17.27 -10.77 -13.84
N PHE A 237 16.48 -11.03 -14.88
CA PHE A 237 16.10 -10.03 -15.88
C PHE A 237 15.29 -8.89 -15.26
N LYS A 238 14.29 -9.19 -14.41
CA LYS A 238 13.50 -8.17 -13.69
C LYS A 238 14.27 -7.48 -12.57
N LEU A 239 15.27 -8.13 -12.01
CA LEU A 239 16.17 -7.55 -11.01
C LEU A 239 17.10 -6.48 -11.56
N GLY A 240 17.22 -6.32 -12.88
CA GLY A 240 18.21 -5.43 -13.45
C GLY A 240 19.64 -5.80 -13.06
N ARG A 241 19.93 -7.10 -12.91
CA ARG A 241 21.21 -7.63 -12.37
C ARG A 241 21.57 -7.11 -10.97
N VAL A 242 20.61 -6.72 -10.12
CA VAL A 242 20.89 -6.55 -8.69
C VAL A 242 21.32 -7.92 -8.16
N PRO A 243 22.56 -8.05 -7.66
CA PRO A 243 23.07 -9.34 -7.29
C PRO A 243 22.22 -9.91 -6.14
N PRO A 244 21.91 -11.22 -6.21
CA PRO A 244 21.31 -11.98 -5.12
C PRO A 244 21.78 -11.62 -3.71
N SER A 245 23.09 -11.37 -3.56
CA SER A 245 23.73 -10.98 -2.32
C SER A 245 23.30 -9.62 -1.80
N GLU A 246 22.89 -8.65 -2.63
CA GLU A 246 22.39 -7.35 -2.13
C GLU A 246 20.96 -7.43 -1.57
N LEU A 247 20.18 -8.43 -2.00
CA LEU A 247 18.83 -8.65 -1.51
C LEU A 247 18.80 -9.62 -0.33
N LEU A 248 19.79 -10.51 -0.23
CA LEU A 248 19.89 -11.56 0.78
C LEU A 248 21.14 -11.49 1.68
N THR A 249 21.97 -10.44 1.62
CA THR A 249 23.06 -10.22 2.62
C THR A 249 22.54 -10.11 4.04
N ASN A 250 21.24 -9.88 4.18
CA ASN A 250 20.53 -10.00 5.43
C ASN A 250 20.29 -11.47 5.76
N SER A 251 21.09 -12.03 6.66
CA SER A 251 20.80 -13.23 7.49
C SER A 251 19.49 -13.14 8.31
N ASN A 252 18.63 -12.17 7.98
CA ASN A 252 17.44 -11.73 8.69
C ASN A 252 16.13 -12.10 7.99
N LEU A 253 16.19 -12.66 6.77
CA LEU A 253 15.02 -13.17 6.04
C LEU A 253 14.73 -14.61 6.48
N VAL A 254 13.60 -14.81 7.16
CA VAL A 254 13.13 -16.14 7.56
C VAL A 254 11.74 -16.35 6.95
N ALA A 255 11.64 -17.29 6.03
CA ALA A 255 10.36 -17.65 5.44
C ALA A 255 9.64 -18.66 6.35
N LYS A 256 8.36 -18.38 6.63
CA LYS A 256 7.51 -19.10 7.59
C LYS A 256 6.23 -19.54 6.90
N ARG A 257 5.71 -20.70 7.32
CA ARG A 257 4.39 -21.17 6.89
C ARG A 257 3.30 -20.40 7.66
N PRO A 258 2.19 -20.04 7.01
CA PRO A 258 0.97 -19.69 7.74
C PRO A 258 0.50 -20.95 8.49
N GLY A 259 0.72 -21.00 9.80
CA GLY A 259 0.17 -22.06 10.66
C GLY A 259 -1.33 -21.85 10.87
N ARG A 260 -2.08 -22.97 10.89
CA ARG A 260 -3.50 -23.01 11.31
C ARG A 260 -3.73 -22.27 12.63
#